data_AF-A0A7J5XMT8-F1
#
_entry.id   AF-A0A7J5XMT8-F1
#
_cell.length_a   1.000
_cell.length_b   1.000
_cell.length_c   1.000
_cell.angle_alpha   90.00
_cell.angle_beta   90.00
_cell.angle_gamma   90.00
#
_symmetry.space_group_name_H-M   'P 1'
#
loop_
_entity.id
_entity.type
_entity.pdbx_description
1 polymer ?
#
loop_
_entity_poly.entity_id
_entity_poly.type
_entity_poly.pdbx_seq_one_letter_code
_entity_poly.pdbx_strand_id
1 'polypeptide(L)'
;MQGGCAHFPLLLPSLFDQTLNMTHQFPSLSPEQKKELSDIAQRIVAPGKGILAADESTGTMGKRLEKIKVENSEENRRYFRDLLFSTDPSISNCVGGIIFFHETLYQKSDSGKLFPQVIKDKGIVVGIKVDKGTAVLNGTDGETTTQGLDGLSERCAQYKKDGCDFAKWRCVLKISDSCPTSLAIAENANVLARYASICQQNGLVPIVEPEILPDGTHDLLRCQYVTEKVLAAVYKALSDHHVYLEGTLLKPNMVTAGQSFHPQEVAMATVTALRRTVPASVPGICFLSGGQSEEEASLNLNAINQVPLNRPWKLSFSYGRALQASALAAWQGKTANKAAAQEAFCSRAKINGLASKGEYKASGSADQASMQSLFSASYIY
;
A
#
# COMPACT_ATOMS: atom_id res chain seq x y z
N MET A 1 55.41 -26.47 30.26
CA MET A 1 55.12 -25.03 30.48
C MET A 1 53.61 -24.85 30.44
N GLN A 2 53.01 -24.56 31.59
CA GLN A 2 51.58 -24.31 31.74
C GLN A 2 51.27 -22.92 31.17
N GLY A 3 50.40 -22.84 30.16
CA GLY A 3 49.84 -21.59 29.66
C GLY A 3 48.45 -21.39 30.26
N GLY A 4 48.34 -20.52 31.25
CA GLY A 4 47.08 -20.18 31.92
C GLY A 4 46.14 -19.41 30.99
N CYS A 5 44.90 -19.88 30.88
CA CYS A 5 43.81 -19.19 30.22
C CYS A 5 43.20 -18.19 31.24
N ALA A 6 43.47 -16.90 31.07
CA ALA A 6 42.86 -15.87 31.89
C ALA A 6 41.41 -15.63 31.43
N HIS A 7 40.43 -15.99 32.27
CA HIS A 7 39.04 -15.58 32.13
C HIS A 7 38.91 -14.10 32.52
N PHE A 8 38.51 -13.26 31.56
CA PHE A 8 38.00 -11.91 31.82
C PHE A 8 36.47 -11.99 31.97
N PRO A 9 35.88 -11.71 33.14
CA PRO A 9 34.45 -11.49 33.23
C PRO A 9 34.16 -10.04 32.80
N LEU A 10 33.51 -9.88 31.64
CA LEU A 10 32.84 -8.64 31.25
C LEU A 10 31.63 -8.43 32.19
N LEU A 11 31.88 -7.81 33.33
CA LEU A 11 30.84 -7.21 34.16
C LEU A 11 30.30 -5.98 33.41
N LEU A 12 29.25 -6.16 32.62
CA LEU A 12 28.38 -5.06 32.19
C LEU A 12 27.64 -4.55 33.44
N PRO A 13 27.80 -3.28 33.85
CA PRO A 13 27.02 -2.72 34.94
C PRO A 13 25.54 -2.74 34.58
N SER A 14 24.70 -3.08 35.56
CA SER A 14 23.24 -3.08 35.46
C SER A 14 22.72 -1.69 35.08
N LEU A 15 22.34 -1.52 33.81
CA LEU A 15 21.66 -0.34 33.27
C LEU A 15 20.20 -0.15 33.77
N PHE A 16 19.81 -0.82 34.86
CA PHE A 16 18.42 -0.88 35.30
C PHE A 16 18.02 0.11 36.39
N ASP A 17 18.87 1.09 36.72
CA ASP A 17 18.51 2.09 37.73
C ASP A 17 18.94 3.51 37.33
N GLN A 18 18.46 3.95 36.17
CA GLN A 18 18.37 5.36 35.83
C GLN A 18 16.95 5.63 35.37
N THR A 19 16.28 6.53 36.07
CA THR A 19 15.11 7.28 35.62
C THR A 19 15.00 7.27 34.10
N LEU A 20 13.98 6.60 33.56
CA LEU A 20 13.64 6.56 32.14
C LEU A 20 13.41 8.00 31.65
N ASN A 21 14.48 8.72 31.36
CA ASN A 21 14.45 9.88 30.51
C ASN A 21 14.06 9.33 29.14
N MET A 22 12.75 9.30 28.90
CA MET A 22 12.17 9.02 27.59
C MET A 22 12.98 9.83 26.57
N THR A 23 13.52 9.15 25.56
CA THR A 23 14.40 9.75 24.54
C THR A 23 13.73 10.86 23.72
N HIS A 24 12.40 10.99 23.84
CA HIS A 24 11.62 12.13 23.37
C HIS A 24 11.13 12.98 24.53
N GLN A 25 11.38 14.29 24.45
CA GLN A 25 10.95 15.28 25.44
C GLN A 25 9.42 15.29 25.64
N PHE A 26 8.65 14.96 24.59
CA PHE A 26 7.19 14.85 24.62
C PHE A 26 6.73 13.63 23.80
N PRO A 27 6.41 12.49 24.44
CA PRO A 27 5.95 11.29 23.73
C PRO A 27 4.61 11.51 23.02
N SER A 28 4.53 11.21 21.72
CA SER A 28 3.31 11.37 20.90
C SER A 28 2.29 10.24 21.08
N LEU A 29 2.72 9.06 21.53
CA LEU A 29 1.92 7.84 21.68
C LEU A 29 2.29 7.10 22.97
N SER A 30 1.31 6.54 23.67
CA SER A 30 1.51 5.62 24.79
C SER A 30 2.07 4.26 24.32
N PRO A 31 2.67 3.45 25.21
CA PRO A 31 3.08 2.08 24.89
C PRO A 31 1.94 1.22 24.33
N GLU A 32 0.72 1.37 24.85
CA GLU A 32 -0.47 0.64 24.41
C GLU A 32 -0.88 1.05 22.99
N GLN A 33 -0.87 2.36 22.69
CA GLN A 33 -1.14 2.87 21.34
C GLN A 33 -0.09 2.38 20.34
N LYS A 34 1.20 2.40 20.71
CA LYS A 34 2.29 1.85 19.88
C LYS A 34 2.09 0.36 19.61
N LYS A 35 1.72 -0.41 20.64
CA LYS A 35 1.46 -1.84 20.51
C LYS A 35 0.28 -2.10 19.57
N GLU A 36 -0.84 -1.40 19.74
CA GLU A 36 -2.02 -1.55 18.88
C GLU A 36 -1.67 -1.30 17.41
N LEU A 37 -1.03 -0.16 17.11
CA LEU A 37 -0.64 0.19 15.74
C LEU A 37 0.33 -0.83 15.13
N SER A 38 1.32 -1.29 15.91
CA SER A 38 2.28 -2.29 15.43
C SER A 38 1.62 -3.64 15.17
N ASP A 39 0.73 -4.10 16.06
CA ASP A 39 -0.02 -5.34 15.88
C ASP A 39 -0.94 -5.28 14.65
N ILE A 40 -1.60 -4.15 14.41
CA ILE A 40 -2.41 -3.93 13.19
C ILE A 40 -1.51 -4.03 11.95
N ALA A 41 -0.40 -3.30 11.91
CA ALA A 41 0.48 -3.27 10.74
C ALA A 41 1.03 -4.66 10.41
N GLN A 42 1.48 -5.42 11.43
CA GLN A 42 1.98 -6.79 11.27
C GLN A 42 0.90 -7.76 10.78
N ARG A 43 -0.36 -7.63 11.23
CA ARG A 43 -1.47 -8.45 10.73
C ARG A 43 -1.74 -8.23 9.25
N ILE A 44 -1.64 -6.98 8.78
CA ILE A 44 -1.87 -6.63 7.38
C ILE A 44 -0.82 -7.29 6.46
N VAL A 45 0.45 -7.31 6.89
CA VAL A 45 1.57 -7.83 6.09
C VAL A 45 2.06 -9.21 6.53
N ALA A 46 1.21 -9.99 7.18
CA ALA A 46 1.53 -11.36 7.55
C ALA A 46 1.99 -12.18 6.32
N PRO A 47 2.87 -13.19 6.49
CA PRO A 47 3.43 -13.94 5.36
C PRO A 47 2.35 -14.48 4.40
N GLY A 48 2.53 -14.22 3.10
CA GLY A 48 1.57 -14.63 2.07
C GLY A 48 0.37 -13.70 1.91
N LYS A 49 0.25 -12.64 2.71
CA LYS A 49 -0.85 -11.68 2.67
C LYS A 49 -0.45 -10.33 2.11
N GLY A 50 -1.38 -9.69 1.39
CA GLY A 50 -1.30 -8.30 0.97
C GLY A 50 -2.63 -7.57 1.13
N ILE A 51 -2.80 -6.48 0.40
CA ILE A 51 -3.94 -5.58 0.52
C ILE A 51 -4.72 -5.52 -0.80
N LEU A 52 -6.04 -5.66 -0.72
CA LEU A 52 -6.95 -5.27 -1.80
C LEU A 52 -7.25 -3.77 -1.68
N ALA A 53 -6.85 -2.98 -2.67
CA ALA A 53 -7.20 -1.57 -2.75
C ALA A 53 -8.54 -1.42 -3.51
N ALA A 54 -9.65 -1.36 -2.78
CA ALA A 54 -11.03 -1.22 -3.29
C ALA A 54 -11.59 0.19 -2.97
N ASP A 55 -10.71 1.18 -2.93
CA ASP A 55 -10.95 2.55 -2.51
C ASP A 55 -11.11 3.53 -3.67
N GLU A 56 -11.51 3.02 -4.84
CA GLU A 56 -11.84 3.86 -5.98
C GLU A 56 -12.97 4.83 -5.60
N SER A 57 -12.75 6.12 -5.88
CA SER A 57 -13.79 7.14 -5.78
C SER A 57 -14.94 6.82 -6.76
N THR A 58 -16.09 7.47 -6.58
CA THR A 58 -17.22 7.36 -7.51
C THR A 58 -16.81 7.62 -8.96
N GLY A 59 -15.96 8.62 -9.21
CA GLY A 59 -15.47 8.94 -10.55
C GLY A 59 -14.53 7.86 -11.12
N THR A 60 -13.61 7.35 -10.30
CA THR A 60 -12.65 6.32 -10.72
C THR A 60 -13.31 4.97 -10.94
N MET A 61 -14.26 4.58 -10.08
CA MET A 61 -15.05 3.37 -10.30
C MET A 61 -15.92 3.52 -11.56
N GLY A 62 -16.46 4.71 -11.82
CA GLY A 62 -17.19 5.00 -13.07
C GLY A 62 -16.38 4.71 -14.32
N LYS A 63 -15.13 5.20 -14.40
CA LYS A 63 -14.21 4.90 -15.51
C LYS A 63 -13.92 3.40 -15.66
N ARG A 64 -13.98 2.62 -14.58
CA ARG A 64 -13.82 1.16 -14.64
C ARG A 64 -15.07 0.46 -15.17
N LEU A 65 -16.24 0.86 -14.68
CA LEU A 65 -17.53 0.33 -15.13
C LEU A 65 -17.80 0.63 -16.61
N GLU A 66 -17.43 1.82 -17.08
CA GLU A 66 -17.57 2.23 -18.48
C GLU A 66 -16.82 1.28 -19.44
N LYS A 67 -15.62 0.80 -19.06
CA LYS A 67 -14.84 -0.15 -19.86
C LYS A 67 -15.56 -1.48 -20.12
N ILE A 68 -16.46 -1.87 -19.21
CA ILE A 68 -17.30 -3.07 -19.36
C ILE A 68 -18.75 -2.73 -19.73
N LYS A 69 -19.00 -1.47 -20.15
CA LYS A 69 -20.32 -0.94 -20.54
C LYS A 69 -21.38 -1.08 -19.45
N VAL A 70 -20.99 -0.91 -18.20
CA VAL A 70 -21.88 -0.90 -17.03
C VAL A 70 -22.09 0.52 -16.54
N GLU A 71 -23.33 0.85 -16.19
CA GLU A 71 -23.69 2.16 -15.64
C GLU A 71 -23.04 2.40 -14.26
N ASN A 72 -22.58 3.62 -14.00
CA ASN A 72 -22.04 4.04 -12.70
C ASN A 72 -23.13 4.39 -11.68
N SER A 73 -23.98 3.44 -11.31
CA SER A 73 -24.94 3.58 -10.22
C SER A 73 -24.36 3.16 -8.86
N GLU A 74 -24.91 3.68 -7.77
CA GLU A 74 -24.54 3.24 -6.41
C GLU A 74 -24.69 1.73 -6.24
N GLU A 75 -25.78 1.17 -6.77
CA GLU A 75 -26.05 -0.27 -6.71
C GLU A 75 -25.00 -1.08 -7.48
N ASN A 76 -24.58 -0.65 -8.67
CA ASN A 76 -23.53 -1.37 -9.40
C ASN A 76 -22.17 -1.30 -8.69
N ARG A 77 -21.85 -0.16 -8.03
CA ARG A 77 -20.65 -0.04 -7.20
C ARG A 77 -20.74 -0.96 -5.98
N ARG A 78 -21.86 -0.93 -5.25
CA ARG A 78 -22.15 -1.80 -4.11
C ARG A 78 -22.07 -3.28 -4.50
N TYR A 79 -22.71 -3.67 -5.60
CA TYR A 79 -22.74 -5.05 -6.08
C TYR A 79 -21.34 -5.55 -6.41
N PHE A 80 -20.52 -4.75 -7.12
CA PHE A 80 -19.16 -5.15 -7.43
C PHE A 80 -18.29 -5.29 -6.16
N ARG A 81 -18.51 -4.42 -5.15
CA ARG A 81 -17.86 -4.57 -3.83
C ARG A 81 -18.33 -5.84 -3.13
N ASP A 82 -19.64 -6.10 -3.07
CA ASP A 82 -20.17 -7.31 -2.46
C ASP A 82 -19.68 -8.56 -3.18
N LEU A 83 -19.54 -8.53 -4.51
CA LEU A 83 -18.96 -9.62 -5.29
C LEU A 83 -17.55 -9.96 -4.78
N LEU A 84 -16.68 -8.97 -4.60
CA LEU A 84 -15.32 -9.19 -4.07
C LEU A 84 -15.34 -9.64 -2.59
N PHE A 85 -16.23 -9.05 -1.79
CA PHE A 85 -16.27 -9.24 -0.34
C PHE A 85 -17.08 -10.44 0.12
N SER A 86 -17.92 -11.04 -0.73
CA SER A 86 -18.70 -12.27 -0.44
C SER A 86 -18.00 -13.55 -0.90
N THR A 87 -16.74 -13.44 -1.32
CA THR A 87 -15.87 -14.59 -1.64
C THR A 87 -15.62 -15.50 -0.43
N ASP A 88 -15.18 -16.73 -0.67
CA ASP A 88 -14.92 -17.69 0.39
C ASP A 88 -13.93 -17.13 1.47
N PRO A 89 -14.13 -17.42 2.77
CA PRO A 89 -13.25 -16.93 3.84
C PRO A 89 -11.77 -17.28 3.69
N SER A 90 -11.42 -18.31 2.90
CA SER A 90 -10.03 -18.66 2.58
C SER A 90 -9.26 -17.54 1.87
N ILE A 91 -9.94 -16.51 1.32
CA ILE A 91 -9.30 -15.31 0.80
C ILE A 91 -8.43 -14.59 1.86
N SER A 92 -8.76 -14.74 3.14
CA SER A 92 -7.97 -14.22 4.26
C SER A 92 -6.57 -14.81 4.37
N ASN A 93 -6.28 -15.93 3.68
CA ASN A 93 -4.92 -16.47 3.55
C ASN A 93 -4.04 -15.63 2.62
N CYS A 94 -4.63 -14.80 1.76
CA CYS A 94 -3.94 -13.99 0.77
C CYS A 94 -4.15 -12.48 0.97
N VAL A 95 -5.23 -12.09 1.67
CA VAL A 95 -5.59 -10.69 1.91
C VAL A 95 -5.57 -10.42 3.40
N GLY A 96 -4.64 -9.56 3.84
CA GLY A 96 -4.50 -9.10 5.22
C GLY A 96 -5.27 -7.81 5.50
N GLY A 97 -5.51 -6.98 4.48
CA GLY A 97 -6.32 -5.77 4.61
C GLY A 97 -7.09 -5.39 3.35
N ILE A 98 -8.17 -4.63 3.49
CA ILE A 98 -8.92 -4.06 2.36
C ILE A 98 -9.12 -2.56 2.58
N ILE A 99 -8.75 -1.76 1.58
CA ILE A 99 -8.95 -0.31 1.59
C ILE A 99 -10.31 -0.01 0.99
N PHE A 100 -11.15 0.72 1.72
CA PHE A 100 -12.45 1.20 1.26
C PHE A 100 -12.41 2.66 0.84
N PHE A 101 -13.37 3.02 -0.01
CA PHE A 101 -13.82 4.40 -0.15
C PHE A 101 -14.93 4.69 0.87
N HIS A 102 -15.17 5.97 1.17
CA HIS A 102 -16.17 6.40 2.16
C HIS A 102 -17.56 5.78 1.90
N GLU A 103 -18.02 5.80 0.65
CA GLU A 103 -19.31 5.19 0.26
C GLU A 103 -19.38 3.70 0.66
N THR A 104 -18.32 2.94 0.36
CA THR A 104 -18.26 1.50 0.65
C THR A 104 -18.24 1.22 2.16
N LEU A 105 -17.67 2.09 2.98
CA LEU A 105 -17.64 1.89 4.44
C LEU A 105 -19.05 1.74 5.04
N TYR A 106 -20.03 2.45 4.48
CA TYR A 106 -21.41 2.49 4.97
C TYR A 106 -22.40 1.69 4.13
N GLN A 107 -21.92 1.03 3.07
CA GLN A 107 -22.73 0.12 2.27
C GLN A 107 -22.91 -1.25 2.95
N LYS A 108 -23.94 -1.98 2.51
CA LYS A 108 -24.30 -3.30 3.01
C LYS A 108 -24.20 -4.37 1.91
N SER A 109 -23.83 -5.58 2.33
CA SER A 109 -23.91 -6.78 1.49
C SER A 109 -25.36 -7.18 1.21
N ASP A 110 -25.56 -8.11 0.28
CA ASP A 110 -26.86 -8.73 0.01
C ASP A 110 -27.46 -9.41 1.25
N SER A 111 -26.63 -9.77 2.24
CA SER A 111 -27.07 -10.33 3.53
C SER A 111 -27.46 -9.27 4.57
N GLY A 112 -27.49 -7.98 4.20
CA GLY A 112 -27.82 -6.86 5.09
C GLY A 112 -26.74 -6.48 6.10
N LYS A 113 -25.56 -7.11 6.07
CA LYS A 113 -24.42 -6.77 6.94
C LYS A 113 -23.65 -5.59 6.36
N LEU A 114 -23.16 -4.69 7.21
CA LEU A 114 -22.20 -3.66 6.80
C LEU A 114 -20.91 -4.30 6.29
N PHE A 115 -20.31 -3.76 5.22
CA PHE A 115 -19.10 -4.34 4.65
C PHE A 115 -17.93 -4.47 5.65
N PRO A 116 -17.68 -3.51 6.58
CA PRO A 116 -16.69 -3.72 7.65
C PRO A 116 -16.91 -5.00 8.44
N GLN A 117 -18.16 -5.35 8.76
CA GLN A 117 -18.47 -6.58 9.48
C GLN A 117 -18.18 -7.81 8.62
N VAL A 118 -18.56 -7.79 7.34
CA VAL A 118 -18.27 -8.89 6.39
C VAL A 118 -16.77 -9.17 6.29
N ILE A 119 -15.94 -8.13 6.29
CA ILE A 119 -14.48 -8.25 6.21
C ILE A 119 -13.87 -8.71 7.53
N LYS A 120 -14.34 -8.16 8.66
CA LYS A 120 -13.87 -8.55 10.00
C LYS A 120 -14.24 -9.99 10.36
N ASP A 121 -15.40 -10.47 9.94
CA ASP A 121 -15.84 -11.87 10.13
C ASP A 121 -14.86 -12.87 9.50
N LYS A 122 -14.04 -12.44 8.50
CA LYS A 122 -13.00 -13.24 7.86
C LYS A 122 -11.60 -13.05 8.45
N GLY A 123 -11.47 -12.22 9.50
CA GLY A 123 -10.17 -11.88 10.11
C GLY A 123 -9.31 -10.96 9.25
N ILE A 124 -9.91 -10.21 8.32
CA ILE A 124 -9.21 -9.24 7.46
C ILE A 124 -9.36 -7.84 8.06
N VAL A 125 -8.29 -7.04 8.00
CA VAL A 125 -8.28 -5.68 8.52
C VAL A 125 -9.01 -4.72 7.58
N VAL A 126 -9.81 -3.81 8.11
CA VAL A 126 -10.54 -2.80 7.32
C VAL A 126 -9.76 -1.49 7.35
N GLY A 127 -9.62 -0.86 6.18
CA GLY A 127 -8.98 0.45 6.06
C GLY A 127 -9.75 1.40 5.17
N ILE A 128 -9.37 2.67 5.21
CA ILE A 128 -10.13 3.77 4.59
C ILE A 128 -9.21 4.75 3.85
N LYS A 129 -9.58 5.13 2.63
CA LYS A 129 -8.95 6.28 1.94
C LYS A 129 -9.42 7.58 2.59
N VAL A 130 -8.48 8.42 3.02
CA VAL A 130 -8.81 9.67 3.73
C VAL A 130 -8.34 10.94 3.03
N ASP A 131 -7.46 10.84 2.04
CA ASP A 131 -7.14 11.99 1.17
C ASP A 131 -8.37 12.49 0.40
N LYS A 132 -8.36 13.76 0.04
CA LYS A 132 -9.40 14.42 -0.77
C LYS A 132 -8.91 14.72 -2.20
N GLY A 133 -7.95 13.95 -2.69
CA GLY A 133 -7.37 14.12 -4.02
C GLY A 133 -6.27 15.18 -4.10
N THR A 134 -5.73 15.33 -5.30
CA THR A 134 -4.57 16.18 -5.61
C THR A 134 -4.96 17.60 -5.98
N ALA A 135 -4.06 18.56 -5.73
CA ALA A 135 -4.16 19.93 -6.20
C ALA A 135 -2.83 20.39 -6.80
N VAL A 136 -2.89 21.20 -7.85
CA VAL A 136 -1.71 21.69 -8.57
C VAL A 136 -0.91 22.65 -7.70
N LEU A 137 0.41 22.49 -7.69
CA LEU A 137 1.34 23.41 -7.06
C LEU A 137 1.59 24.60 -8.00
N ASN A 138 1.20 25.80 -7.57
CA ASN A 138 1.41 27.02 -8.36
C ASN A 138 2.91 27.25 -8.65
N GLY A 139 3.22 27.67 -9.88
CA GLY A 139 4.60 27.89 -10.31
C GLY A 139 5.39 26.62 -10.65
N THR A 140 4.75 25.45 -10.67
CA THR A 140 5.35 24.19 -11.15
C THR A 140 4.79 23.80 -12.52
N ASP A 141 5.49 22.90 -13.21
CA ASP A 141 5.00 22.29 -14.45
C ASP A 141 3.93 21.22 -14.13
N GLY A 142 2.75 21.61 -13.68
CA GLY A 142 1.64 20.70 -13.40
C GLY A 142 1.94 19.63 -12.33
N GLU A 143 2.89 19.87 -11.42
CA GLU A 143 3.09 19.01 -10.26
C GLU A 143 1.98 19.23 -9.23
N THR A 144 1.79 18.26 -8.35
CA THR A 144 0.68 18.29 -7.39
C THR A 144 1.14 18.08 -5.96
N THR A 145 0.39 18.64 -5.02
CA THR A 145 0.32 18.16 -3.64
C THR A 145 -1.05 17.48 -3.41
N THR A 146 -1.31 16.98 -2.21
CA THR A 146 -2.56 16.28 -1.88
C THR A 146 -3.30 16.97 -0.74
N GLN A 147 -4.62 17.04 -0.84
CA GLN A 147 -5.48 17.73 0.12
C GLN A 147 -6.18 16.75 1.08
N GLY A 148 -6.69 17.26 2.20
CA GLY A 148 -7.55 16.50 3.12
C GLY A 148 -7.17 16.53 4.60
N LEU A 149 -6.22 17.38 5.00
CA LEU A 149 -5.82 17.51 6.41
C LEU A 149 -6.90 18.19 7.26
N ASP A 150 -7.68 19.09 6.65
CA ASP A 150 -8.78 19.79 7.35
C ASP A 150 -9.85 18.81 7.82
N GLY A 151 -10.06 18.79 9.14
CA GLY A 151 -10.97 17.87 9.82
C GLY A 151 -10.51 16.40 9.80
N LEU A 152 -9.24 16.11 9.49
CA LEU A 152 -8.76 14.74 9.37
C LEU A 152 -8.81 13.99 10.70
N SER A 153 -8.49 14.63 11.83
CA SER A 153 -8.50 13.97 13.14
C SER A 153 -9.89 13.47 13.49
N GLU A 154 -10.91 14.32 13.33
CA GLU A 154 -12.31 14.00 13.60
C GLU A 154 -12.81 12.86 12.69
N ARG A 155 -12.44 12.90 11.41
CA ARG A 155 -12.74 11.81 10.46
C ARG A 155 -12.04 10.51 10.86
N CYS A 156 -10.77 10.55 11.25
CA CYS A 156 -10.03 9.37 11.69
C CYS A 156 -10.66 8.74 12.95
N ALA A 157 -11.01 9.56 13.95
CA ALA A 157 -11.72 9.10 15.14
C ALA A 157 -13.06 8.44 14.79
N GLN A 158 -13.82 9.03 13.86
CA GLN A 158 -15.08 8.46 13.40
C GLN A 158 -14.87 7.14 12.65
N TYR A 159 -13.91 7.08 11.71
CA TYR A 159 -13.60 5.85 10.99
C TYR A 159 -13.09 4.73 11.90
N LYS A 160 -12.34 5.06 12.96
CA LYS A 160 -11.92 4.07 13.97
C LYS A 160 -13.13 3.47 14.69
N LYS A 161 -14.11 4.31 15.10
CA LYS A 161 -15.38 3.86 15.69
C LYS A 161 -16.20 2.99 14.71
N ASP A 162 -16.18 3.35 13.43
CA ASP A 162 -16.89 2.64 12.38
C ASP A 162 -16.16 1.36 11.90
N GLY A 163 -15.02 1.05 12.53
CA GLY A 163 -14.35 -0.24 12.41
C GLY A 163 -13.11 -0.26 11.52
N CYS A 164 -12.61 0.88 11.06
CA CYS A 164 -11.33 0.95 10.35
C CYS A 164 -10.15 0.87 11.33
N ASP A 165 -9.08 0.19 10.95
CA ASP A 165 -7.85 0.08 11.74
C ASP A 165 -6.63 0.65 11.00
N PHE A 166 -6.77 0.96 9.72
CA PHE A 166 -5.73 1.63 8.94
C PHE A 166 -6.31 2.63 7.95
N ALA A 167 -5.47 3.52 7.45
CA ALA A 167 -5.85 4.54 6.49
C ALA A 167 -4.91 4.53 5.30
N LYS A 168 -5.32 5.20 4.22
CA LYS A 168 -4.50 5.42 3.03
C LYS A 168 -4.54 6.88 2.60
N TRP A 169 -3.39 7.42 2.23
CA TRP A 169 -3.25 8.73 1.63
C TRP A 169 -2.27 8.68 0.46
N ARG A 170 -2.75 9.07 -0.72
CA ARG A 170 -1.96 9.05 -1.95
C ARG A 170 -1.42 10.44 -2.31
N CYS A 171 -0.11 10.56 -2.40
CA CYS A 171 0.59 11.63 -3.07
C CYS A 171 1.06 11.20 -4.46
N VAL A 172 1.22 12.17 -5.37
CA VAL A 172 1.59 11.91 -6.77
C VAL A 172 2.75 12.79 -7.17
N LEU A 173 3.79 12.16 -7.71
CA LEU A 173 4.94 12.82 -8.31
C LEU A 173 5.12 12.32 -9.74
N LYS A 174 5.72 13.14 -10.60
CA LYS A 174 6.00 12.79 -12.00
C LYS A 174 7.48 12.90 -12.30
N ILE A 175 7.96 12.10 -13.26
CA ILE A 175 9.32 12.20 -13.80
C ILE A 175 9.25 12.91 -15.16
N SER A 176 10.02 13.98 -15.29
CA SER A 176 10.30 14.63 -16.57
C SER A 176 11.72 15.22 -16.54
N ASP A 177 12.07 16.02 -17.55
CA ASP A 177 13.35 16.73 -17.59
C ASP A 177 13.53 17.69 -16.40
N SER A 178 12.43 18.25 -15.89
CA SER A 178 12.42 19.22 -14.78
C SER A 178 11.75 18.72 -13.50
N CYS A 179 11.10 17.54 -13.53
CA CYS A 179 10.34 17.00 -12.41
C CYS A 179 10.91 15.65 -11.90
N PRO A 180 10.72 15.31 -10.61
CA PRO A 180 10.01 16.12 -9.61
C PRO A 180 10.88 17.27 -9.08
N THR A 181 10.29 18.44 -8.86
CA THR A 181 11.01 19.58 -8.28
C THR A 181 11.22 19.40 -6.77
N SER A 182 12.17 20.13 -6.21
CA SER A 182 12.39 20.17 -4.76
C SER A 182 11.13 20.60 -4.00
N LEU A 183 10.32 21.50 -4.57
CA LEU A 183 9.05 21.94 -3.99
C LEU A 183 8.06 20.77 -3.91
N ALA A 184 7.83 20.05 -5.02
CA ALA A 184 6.90 18.93 -5.03
C ALA A 184 7.32 17.79 -4.10
N ILE A 185 8.62 17.48 -4.02
CA ILE A 185 9.14 16.49 -3.07
C ILE A 185 8.87 16.94 -1.63
N ALA A 186 9.23 18.17 -1.28
CA ALA A 186 9.08 18.70 0.07
C ALA A 186 7.62 18.72 0.52
N GLU A 187 6.71 19.21 -0.33
CA GLU A 187 5.29 19.33 0.04
C GLU A 187 4.59 17.99 0.19
N ASN A 188 4.87 17.04 -0.72
CA ASN A 188 4.28 15.70 -0.60
C ASN A 188 4.85 14.93 0.60
N ALA A 189 6.15 15.06 0.89
CA ALA A 189 6.73 14.46 2.09
C ALA A 189 6.12 15.04 3.37
N ASN A 190 5.98 16.37 3.46
CA ASN A 190 5.42 17.05 4.61
C ASN A 190 3.93 16.70 4.83
N VAL A 191 3.11 16.69 3.78
CA VAL A 191 1.68 16.37 3.92
C VAL A 191 1.46 14.90 4.32
N LEU A 192 2.27 13.97 3.79
CA LEU A 192 2.24 12.56 4.20
C LEU A 192 2.59 12.39 5.68
N ALA A 193 3.58 13.14 6.17
CA ALA A 193 3.97 13.09 7.58
C ALA A 193 2.91 13.65 8.52
N ARG A 194 2.28 14.77 8.15
CA ARG A 194 1.12 15.34 8.86
C ARG A 194 -0.05 14.34 8.91
N TYR A 195 -0.39 13.74 7.77
CA TYR A 195 -1.42 12.71 7.67
C TYR A 195 -1.12 11.51 8.57
N ALA A 196 0.11 11.00 8.54
CA ALA A 196 0.52 9.83 9.30
C ALA A 196 0.45 10.07 10.81
N SER A 197 0.93 11.24 11.26
CA SER A 197 0.86 11.67 12.66
C SER A 197 -0.59 11.71 13.17
N ILE A 198 -1.50 12.34 12.41
CA ILE A 198 -2.93 12.43 12.77
C ILE A 198 -3.60 11.04 12.81
N CYS A 199 -3.27 10.14 11.88
CA CYS A 199 -3.80 8.78 11.90
C CYS A 199 -3.40 8.01 13.16
N GLN A 200 -2.12 8.08 13.53
CA GLN A 200 -1.61 7.36 14.71
C GLN A 200 -2.22 7.86 16.01
N GLN A 201 -2.45 9.17 16.14
CA GLN A 201 -3.15 9.75 17.29
C GLN A 201 -4.58 9.21 17.46
N ASN A 202 -5.19 8.73 16.37
CA ASN A 202 -6.54 8.18 16.34
C ASN A 202 -6.58 6.65 16.21
N GLY A 203 -5.46 5.96 16.43
CA GLY A 203 -5.41 4.49 16.42
C GLY A 203 -5.55 3.86 15.02
N LEU A 204 -5.21 4.61 13.96
CA LEU A 204 -5.17 4.12 12.59
C LEU A 204 -3.73 4.00 12.11
N VAL A 205 -3.36 2.84 11.56
CA VAL A 205 -2.08 2.65 10.86
C VAL A 205 -2.10 3.43 9.55
N PRO A 206 -1.21 4.41 9.31
CA PRO A 206 -1.16 5.12 8.04
C PRO A 206 -0.38 4.32 6.99
N ILE A 207 -1.01 4.10 5.83
CA ILE A 207 -0.31 3.71 4.60
C ILE A 207 0.17 4.98 3.91
N VAL A 208 1.48 5.16 3.87
CA VAL A 208 2.17 6.29 3.25
C VAL A 208 2.40 5.95 1.77
N GLU A 209 1.68 6.61 0.86
CA GLU A 209 1.73 6.31 -0.59
C GLU A 209 2.30 7.50 -1.40
N PRO A 210 3.64 7.62 -1.54
CA PRO A 210 4.28 8.58 -2.43
C PRO A 210 4.44 7.97 -3.83
N GLU A 211 3.37 7.94 -4.63
CA GLU A 211 3.41 7.35 -5.97
C GLU A 211 4.18 8.24 -6.94
N ILE A 212 5.27 7.70 -7.50
CA ILE A 212 5.94 8.28 -8.67
C ILE A 212 5.33 7.62 -9.91
N LEU A 213 4.73 8.44 -10.78
CA LEU A 213 4.07 7.95 -11.98
C LEU A 213 5.06 7.36 -12.99
N PRO A 214 4.70 6.28 -13.69
CA PRO A 214 5.53 5.67 -14.72
C PRO A 214 5.50 6.44 -16.05
N ASP A 215 4.67 7.48 -16.17
CA ASP A 215 4.56 8.31 -17.37
C ASP A 215 5.92 8.87 -17.83
N GLY A 216 6.12 8.92 -19.15
CA GLY A 216 7.33 9.45 -19.80
C GLY A 216 8.20 8.38 -20.45
N THR A 217 9.40 8.76 -20.88
CA THR A 217 10.36 7.92 -21.61
C THR A 217 11.65 7.67 -20.82
N HIS A 218 11.63 7.96 -19.51
CA HIS A 218 12.78 7.81 -18.63
C HIS A 218 13.18 6.33 -18.48
N ASP A 219 14.47 6.11 -18.22
CA ASP A 219 15.02 4.77 -17.98
C ASP A 219 14.89 4.32 -16.52
N LEU A 220 15.23 3.05 -16.28
CA LEU A 220 15.10 2.42 -14.96
C LEU A 220 15.96 3.13 -13.91
N LEU A 221 17.15 3.59 -14.30
CA LEU A 221 18.10 4.27 -13.41
C LEU A 221 17.57 5.64 -12.97
N ARG A 222 16.93 6.39 -13.87
CA ARG A 222 16.26 7.64 -13.54
C ARG A 222 15.12 7.41 -12.57
N CYS A 223 14.28 6.39 -12.78
CA CYS A 223 13.22 6.03 -11.83
C CYS A 223 13.80 5.64 -10.46
N GLN A 224 14.90 4.87 -10.43
CA GLN A 224 15.57 4.49 -9.19
C GLN A 224 16.09 5.73 -8.44
N TYR A 225 16.77 6.64 -9.14
CA TYR A 225 17.29 7.87 -8.57
C TYR A 225 16.17 8.71 -7.94
N VAL A 226 15.08 8.94 -8.68
CA VAL A 226 13.95 9.75 -8.19
C VAL A 226 13.29 9.07 -6.99
N THR A 227 13.09 7.74 -7.05
CA THR A 227 12.55 6.95 -5.94
C THR A 227 13.40 7.11 -4.68
N GLU A 228 14.73 7.02 -4.80
CA GLU A 228 15.63 7.24 -3.67
C GLU A 228 15.52 8.64 -3.08
N LYS A 229 15.44 9.69 -3.93
CA LYS A 229 15.29 11.08 -3.44
C LYS A 229 13.95 11.33 -2.75
N VAL A 230 12.87 10.82 -3.31
CA VAL A 230 11.52 10.97 -2.74
C VAL A 230 11.43 10.23 -1.41
N LEU A 231 11.84 8.97 -1.35
CA LEU A 231 11.74 8.18 -0.12
C LEU A 231 12.63 8.73 1.00
N ALA A 232 13.83 9.23 0.69
CA ALA A 232 14.67 9.90 1.69
C ALA A 232 13.98 11.13 2.29
N ALA A 233 13.33 11.96 1.47
CA ALA A 233 12.58 13.12 1.95
C ALA A 233 11.35 12.69 2.78
N VAL A 234 10.62 11.66 2.35
CA VAL A 234 9.47 11.11 3.08
C VAL A 234 9.89 10.64 4.46
N TYR A 235 10.91 9.81 4.60
CA TYR A 235 11.32 9.31 5.91
C TYR A 235 11.93 10.38 6.82
N LYS A 236 12.60 11.38 6.24
CA LYS A 236 13.01 12.57 7.00
C LYS A 236 11.79 13.32 7.56
N ALA A 237 10.76 13.56 6.74
CA ALA A 237 9.54 14.20 7.19
C ALA A 237 8.79 13.37 8.23
N LEU A 238 8.66 12.04 8.05
CA LEU A 238 8.06 11.16 9.05
C LEU A 238 8.80 11.24 10.40
N SER A 239 10.13 11.29 10.38
CA SER A 239 10.95 11.50 11.58
C SER A 239 10.69 12.85 12.24
N ASP A 240 10.62 13.93 11.44
CA ASP A 240 10.40 15.30 11.94
C ASP A 240 9.02 15.47 12.59
N HIS A 241 8.02 14.73 12.12
CA HIS A 241 6.66 14.72 12.68
C HIS A 241 6.44 13.62 13.72
N HIS A 242 7.52 13.00 14.21
CA HIS A 242 7.50 12.01 15.30
C HIS A 242 6.62 10.80 15.02
N VAL A 243 6.54 10.38 13.75
CA VAL A 243 5.75 9.21 13.34
C VAL A 243 6.44 7.93 13.81
N TYR A 244 5.66 7.06 14.46
CA TYR A 244 6.13 5.77 14.95
C TYR A 244 6.15 4.73 13.80
N LEU A 245 7.34 4.45 13.24
CA LEU A 245 7.48 3.72 11.98
C LEU A 245 6.98 2.26 12.04
N GLU A 246 7.13 1.59 13.17
CA GLU A 246 6.65 0.23 13.42
C GLU A 246 5.12 0.12 13.34
N GLY A 247 4.41 1.25 13.43
CA GLY A 247 2.96 1.39 13.27
C GLY A 247 2.57 2.08 11.96
N THR A 248 3.37 1.96 10.91
CA THR A 248 3.11 2.46 9.54
C THR A 248 3.23 1.37 8.49
N LEU A 249 2.81 1.64 7.26
CA LEU A 249 3.18 0.86 6.08
C LEU A 249 3.56 1.80 4.94
N LEU A 250 4.51 1.38 4.09
CA LEU A 250 4.85 2.13 2.88
C LEU A 250 4.14 1.51 1.67
N LYS A 251 3.55 2.33 0.80
CA LYS A 251 3.01 1.92 -0.49
C LYS A 251 3.69 2.70 -1.62
N PRO A 252 4.89 2.29 -2.04
CA PRO A 252 5.62 2.98 -3.10
C PRO A 252 5.25 2.37 -4.46
N ASN A 253 5.59 3.07 -5.54
CA ASN A 253 5.77 2.44 -6.84
C ASN A 253 6.92 1.42 -6.80
N MET A 254 6.84 0.40 -7.65
CA MET A 254 8.05 -0.34 -8.03
C MET A 254 8.94 0.58 -8.86
N VAL A 255 10.24 0.32 -8.87
CA VAL A 255 11.17 1.03 -9.76
C VAL A 255 11.03 0.42 -11.15
N THR A 256 10.22 1.06 -11.97
CA THR A 256 9.95 0.69 -13.37
C THR A 256 10.21 1.91 -14.25
N ALA A 257 10.56 1.71 -15.51
CA ALA A 257 10.66 2.81 -16.46
C ALA A 257 9.43 2.91 -17.37
N GLY A 258 9.44 3.88 -18.30
CA GLY A 258 8.38 4.05 -19.30
C GLY A 258 8.31 2.93 -20.36
N GLN A 259 9.27 2.00 -20.36
CA GLN A 259 9.33 0.81 -21.24
C GLN A 259 9.29 -0.47 -20.40
N SER A 260 8.94 -1.62 -21.00
CA SER A 260 8.94 -2.92 -20.31
C SER A 260 10.35 -3.41 -20.00
N PHE A 261 10.62 -3.74 -18.74
CA PHE A 261 11.90 -4.33 -18.27
C PHE A 261 11.69 -5.77 -17.78
N HIS A 262 12.78 -6.54 -17.70
CA HIS A 262 12.71 -7.85 -17.10
C HIS A 262 12.42 -7.75 -15.59
N PRO A 263 11.58 -8.65 -15.02
CA PRO A 263 11.25 -8.61 -13.60
C PRO A 263 12.46 -8.60 -12.65
N GLN A 264 13.56 -9.25 -13.02
CA GLN A 264 14.79 -9.29 -12.23
C GLN A 264 15.48 -7.92 -12.15
N GLU A 265 15.43 -7.11 -13.20
CA GLU A 265 16.00 -5.77 -13.23
C GLU A 265 15.16 -4.81 -12.38
N VAL A 266 13.83 -4.85 -12.55
CA VAL A 266 12.86 -4.12 -11.73
C VAL A 266 13.07 -4.47 -10.26
N ALA A 267 13.22 -5.76 -9.95
CA ALA A 267 13.42 -6.26 -8.60
C ALA A 267 14.72 -5.74 -7.96
N MET A 268 15.84 -5.84 -8.67
CA MET A 268 17.13 -5.37 -8.18
C MET A 268 17.13 -3.86 -7.92
N ALA A 269 16.61 -3.06 -8.86
CA ALA A 269 16.51 -1.61 -8.74
C ALA A 269 15.58 -1.20 -7.58
N THR A 270 14.42 -1.86 -7.48
CA THR A 270 13.44 -1.60 -6.41
C THR A 270 14.03 -1.91 -5.03
N VAL A 271 14.55 -3.12 -4.82
CA VAL A 271 15.10 -3.52 -3.51
C VAL A 271 16.31 -2.65 -3.14
N THR A 272 17.14 -2.26 -4.12
CA THR A 272 18.28 -1.36 -3.88
C THR A 272 17.82 0.02 -3.41
N ALA A 273 16.83 0.63 -4.08
CA ALA A 273 16.29 1.93 -3.70
C ALA A 273 15.71 1.92 -2.27
N LEU A 274 14.96 0.86 -1.93
CA LEU A 274 14.39 0.69 -0.60
C LEU A 274 15.47 0.51 0.47
N ARG A 275 16.49 -0.32 0.22
CA ARG A 275 17.62 -0.53 1.14
C ARG A 275 18.42 0.74 1.45
N ARG A 276 18.42 1.71 0.52
CA ARG A 276 19.12 3.00 0.68
C ARG A 276 18.32 4.03 1.46
N THR A 277 17.02 3.83 1.68
CA THR A 277 16.12 4.91 2.12
C THR A 277 15.13 4.55 3.21
N VAL A 278 14.66 3.30 3.26
CA VAL A 278 13.65 2.86 4.22
C VAL A 278 14.34 2.42 5.52
N PRO A 279 13.93 2.89 6.70
CA PRO A 279 14.42 2.36 7.98
C PRO A 279 13.88 0.95 8.26
N ALA A 280 14.69 0.09 8.89
CA ALA A 280 14.34 -1.30 9.19
C ALA A 280 13.14 -1.46 10.16
N SER A 281 12.75 -0.42 10.88
CA SER A 281 11.60 -0.42 11.80
C SER A 281 10.25 -0.45 11.12
N VAL A 282 10.16 -0.07 9.83
CA VAL A 282 8.92 -0.24 9.06
C VAL A 282 8.58 -1.74 9.03
N PRO A 283 7.32 -2.16 9.24
CA PRO A 283 6.99 -3.59 9.25
C PRO A 283 6.85 -4.17 7.84
N GLY A 284 6.33 -3.37 6.89
CA GLY A 284 6.10 -3.84 5.53
C GLY A 284 5.95 -2.75 4.49
N ILE A 285 6.20 -3.16 3.25
CA ILE A 285 6.10 -2.36 2.03
C ILE A 285 5.10 -3.06 1.12
N CYS A 286 3.98 -2.41 0.85
CA CYS A 286 2.87 -2.95 0.08
C CYS A 286 2.79 -2.22 -1.26
N PHE A 287 3.46 -2.72 -2.30
CA PHE A 287 3.59 -2.01 -3.58
C PHE A 287 2.23 -1.69 -4.22
N LEU A 288 2.11 -0.51 -4.80
CA LEU A 288 1.06 -0.23 -5.78
C LEU A 288 1.40 -0.90 -7.12
N SER A 289 0.38 -1.34 -7.86
CA SER A 289 0.61 -1.94 -9.18
C SER A 289 0.85 -0.90 -10.27
N GLY A 290 0.45 0.36 -10.06
CA GLY A 290 0.50 1.39 -11.09
C GLY A 290 -0.28 0.93 -12.33
N GLY A 291 0.31 1.13 -13.51
CA GLY A 291 -0.24 0.69 -14.80
C GLY A 291 0.11 -0.74 -15.23
N GLN A 292 0.82 -1.51 -14.40
CA GLN A 292 1.22 -2.87 -14.73
C GLN A 292 0.00 -3.76 -15.01
N SER A 293 0.15 -4.74 -15.91
CA SER A 293 -0.85 -5.80 -16.05
C SER A 293 -0.98 -6.61 -14.75
N GLU A 294 -2.03 -7.42 -14.63
CA GLU A 294 -2.18 -8.26 -13.44
C GLU A 294 -0.97 -9.20 -13.32
N GLU A 295 -0.59 -9.85 -14.42
CA GLU A 295 0.52 -10.80 -14.44
C GLU A 295 1.88 -10.16 -14.21
N GLU A 296 2.14 -9.02 -14.84
CA GLU A 296 3.38 -8.26 -14.65
C GLU A 296 3.57 -7.85 -13.18
N ALA A 297 2.52 -7.37 -12.53
CA ALA A 297 2.56 -6.99 -11.12
C ALA A 297 2.91 -8.17 -10.19
N SER A 298 2.49 -9.39 -10.54
CA SER A 298 2.83 -10.61 -9.81
C SER A 298 4.25 -11.09 -10.10
N LEU A 299 4.68 -11.06 -11.36
CA LEU A 299 6.03 -11.44 -11.75
C LEU A 299 7.08 -10.53 -11.11
N ASN A 300 6.84 -9.21 -11.13
CA ASN A 300 7.71 -8.23 -10.51
C ASN A 300 7.76 -8.38 -8.99
N LEU A 301 6.61 -8.54 -8.33
CA LEU A 301 6.57 -8.80 -6.88
C LEU A 301 7.29 -10.10 -6.51
N ASN A 302 7.13 -11.15 -7.31
CA ASN A 302 7.79 -12.42 -7.09
C ASN A 302 9.31 -12.28 -7.23
N ALA A 303 9.78 -11.61 -8.28
CA ALA A 303 11.19 -11.34 -8.50
C ALA A 303 11.79 -10.48 -7.36
N ILE A 304 11.08 -9.44 -6.91
CA ILE A 304 11.43 -8.63 -5.73
C ILE A 304 11.65 -9.53 -4.50
N ASN A 305 10.79 -10.53 -4.33
CA ASN A 305 10.91 -11.46 -3.20
C ASN A 305 11.99 -12.54 -3.34
N GLN A 306 12.57 -12.70 -4.54
CA GLN A 306 13.65 -13.63 -4.83
C GLN A 306 15.04 -12.97 -4.90
N VAL A 307 15.13 -11.63 -4.81
CA VAL A 307 16.41 -10.92 -4.87
C VAL A 307 17.35 -11.39 -3.73
N PRO A 308 18.62 -11.70 -4.01
CA PRO A 308 19.60 -12.15 -3.01
C PRO A 308 20.20 -10.96 -2.23
N LEU A 309 19.35 -10.02 -1.79
CA LEU A 309 19.72 -8.89 -0.93
C LEU A 309 18.97 -8.97 0.39
N ASN A 310 19.57 -8.44 1.47
CA ASN A 310 18.90 -8.34 2.76
C ASN A 310 17.66 -7.41 2.67
N ARG A 311 16.54 -7.86 3.22
CA ARG A 311 15.24 -7.20 3.17
C ARG A 311 14.63 -7.28 4.58
N PRO A 312 14.84 -6.26 5.44
CA PRO A 312 14.34 -6.28 6.80
C PRO A 312 12.82 -6.07 6.91
N TRP A 313 12.16 -5.74 5.80
CA TRP A 313 10.70 -5.53 5.69
C TRP A 313 10.00 -6.72 5.04
N LYS A 314 8.71 -6.90 5.32
CA LYS A 314 7.84 -7.69 4.44
C LYS A 314 7.60 -6.94 3.12
N LEU A 315 7.80 -7.60 1.99
CA LEU A 315 7.57 -7.03 0.65
C LEU A 315 6.32 -7.68 0.05
N SER A 316 5.22 -6.95 0.04
CA SER A 316 3.89 -7.44 -0.37
C SER A 316 3.20 -6.46 -1.33
N PHE A 317 1.90 -6.59 -1.53
CA PHE A 317 1.11 -5.83 -2.49
C PHE A 317 0.02 -5.01 -1.81
N SER A 318 -0.32 -3.88 -2.43
CA SER A 318 -1.57 -3.14 -2.23
C SER A 318 -2.16 -2.81 -3.59
N TYR A 319 -2.88 -3.77 -4.15
CA TYR A 319 -3.27 -3.78 -5.55
C TYR A 319 -4.76 -3.47 -5.72
N GLY A 320 -5.05 -2.53 -6.62
CA GLY A 320 -6.40 -2.26 -7.12
C GLY A 320 -6.61 -2.98 -8.44
N ARG A 321 -6.21 -2.34 -9.55
CA ARG A 321 -6.34 -2.90 -10.91
C ARG A 321 -5.75 -4.31 -11.03
N ALA A 322 -4.55 -4.54 -10.48
CA ALA A 322 -3.86 -5.84 -10.57
C ALA A 322 -4.52 -7.01 -9.80
N LEU A 323 -5.59 -6.75 -9.03
CA LEU A 323 -6.43 -7.76 -8.40
C LEU A 323 -7.87 -7.80 -8.94
N GLN A 324 -8.31 -6.75 -9.63
CA GLN A 324 -9.71 -6.55 -9.98
C GLN A 324 -10.00 -6.60 -11.48
N ALA A 325 -9.00 -6.47 -12.35
CA ALA A 325 -9.24 -6.30 -13.78
C ALA A 325 -9.92 -7.53 -14.40
N SER A 326 -9.40 -8.73 -14.14
CA SER A 326 -10.01 -9.96 -14.63
C SER A 326 -11.38 -10.22 -13.99
N ALA A 327 -11.55 -9.91 -12.70
CA ALA A 327 -12.84 -10.04 -12.03
C ALA A 327 -13.91 -9.12 -12.63
N LEU A 328 -13.55 -7.87 -12.93
CA LEU A 328 -14.43 -6.91 -13.58
C LEU A 328 -14.78 -7.35 -15.00
N ALA A 329 -13.80 -7.83 -15.77
CA ALA A 329 -13.98 -8.33 -17.13
C ALA A 329 -14.86 -9.60 -17.19
N ALA A 330 -14.76 -10.47 -16.19
CA ALA A 330 -15.62 -11.64 -16.05
C ALA A 330 -17.06 -11.25 -15.66
N TRP A 331 -17.22 -10.29 -14.75
CA TRP A 331 -18.53 -9.88 -14.25
C TRP A 331 -19.41 -9.23 -15.33
N GLN A 332 -18.88 -8.26 -16.09
CA GLN A 332 -19.62 -7.52 -17.14
C GLN A 332 -20.98 -6.92 -16.70
N GLY A 333 -21.18 -6.64 -15.40
CA GLY A 333 -22.46 -6.17 -14.88
C GLY A 333 -23.56 -7.24 -14.78
N LYS A 334 -23.25 -8.51 -15.05
CA LYS A 334 -24.24 -9.58 -15.10
C LYS A 334 -24.19 -10.40 -13.82
N THR A 335 -25.31 -10.48 -13.10
CA THR A 335 -25.43 -11.27 -11.87
C THR A 335 -25.10 -12.75 -12.07
N ALA A 336 -25.46 -13.31 -13.23
CA ALA A 336 -25.12 -14.67 -13.63
C ALA A 336 -23.60 -14.96 -13.66
N ASN A 337 -22.76 -13.94 -13.80
CA ASN A 337 -21.31 -14.07 -13.89
C ASN A 337 -20.60 -13.93 -12.52
N LYS A 338 -21.36 -13.82 -11.41
CA LYS A 338 -20.78 -13.63 -10.07
C LYS A 338 -19.72 -14.67 -9.74
N ALA A 339 -19.99 -15.95 -9.99
CA ALA A 339 -19.06 -17.04 -9.69
C ALA A 339 -17.74 -16.91 -10.46
N ALA A 340 -17.80 -16.67 -11.78
CA ALA A 340 -16.62 -16.52 -12.64
C ALA A 340 -15.76 -15.33 -12.21
N ALA A 341 -16.39 -14.21 -11.84
CA ALA A 341 -15.69 -13.02 -11.36
C ALA A 341 -15.02 -13.23 -9.99
N GLN A 342 -15.69 -13.95 -9.08
CA GLN A 342 -15.12 -14.33 -7.79
C GLN A 342 -13.93 -15.29 -7.96
N GLU A 343 -14.04 -16.26 -8.85
CA GLU A 343 -12.94 -17.17 -9.19
C GLU A 343 -11.72 -16.40 -9.73
N ALA A 344 -11.93 -15.48 -10.67
CA ALA A 344 -10.87 -14.64 -11.22
C ALA A 344 -10.17 -13.81 -10.12
N PHE A 345 -10.92 -13.16 -9.24
CA PHE A 345 -10.37 -12.42 -8.10
C PHE A 345 -9.58 -13.33 -7.14
N CYS A 346 -10.15 -14.47 -6.73
CA CYS A 346 -9.50 -15.41 -5.82
C CYS A 346 -8.21 -15.98 -6.42
N SER A 347 -8.21 -16.29 -7.72
CA SER A 347 -7.02 -16.73 -8.45
C SER A 347 -5.91 -15.69 -8.39
N ARG A 348 -6.23 -14.42 -8.71
CA ARG A 348 -5.25 -13.32 -8.62
C ARG A 348 -4.76 -13.08 -7.19
N ALA A 349 -5.62 -13.17 -6.19
CA ALA A 349 -5.22 -13.04 -4.79
C ALA A 349 -4.24 -14.15 -4.37
N LYS A 350 -4.51 -15.40 -4.75
CA LYS A 350 -3.63 -16.54 -4.48
C LYS A 350 -2.26 -16.40 -5.16
N ILE A 351 -2.26 -15.99 -6.43
CA ILE A 351 -1.02 -15.73 -7.19
C ILE A 351 -0.18 -14.66 -6.48
N ASN A 352 -0.78 -13.54 -6.11
CA ASN A 352 -0.07 -12.45 -5.42
C ASN A 352 0.40 -12.87 -4.01
N GLY A 353 -0.37 -13.70 -3.31
CA GLY A 353 0.05 -14.31 -2.05
C GLY A 353 1.31 -15.18 -2.21
N LEU A 354 1.40 -15.98 -3.28
CA LEU A 354 2.61 -16.73 -3.62
C LEU A 354 3.78 -15.80 -4.03
N ALA A 355 3.50 -14.76 -4.81
CA ALA A 355 4.50 -13.78 -5.24
C ALA A 355 5.11 -13.02 -4.05
N SER A 356 4.31 -12.69 -3.03
CA SER A 356 4.81 -12.07 -1.78
C SER A 356 5.77 -12.96 -0.99
N LYS A 357 5.79 -14.27 -1.28
CA LYS A 357 6.72 -15.24 -0.71
C LYS A 357 7.88 -15.59 -1.64
N GLY A 358 7.89 -15.07 -2.87
CA GLY A 358 8.87 -15.48 -3.90
C GLY A 358 8.64 -16.91 -4.42
N GLU A 359 7.42 -17.44 -4.28
CA GLU A 359 7.06 -18.82 -4.61
C GLU A 359 6.15 -18.92 -5.85
N TYR A 360 5.81 -17.80 -6.48
CA TYR A 360 4.99 -17.82 -7.67
C TYR A 360 5.79 -18.36 -8.87
N LYS A 361 5.20 -19.35 -9.54
CA LYS A 361 5.71 -19.92 -10.80
C LYS A 361 4.65 -19.68 -11.86
N ALA A 362 4.95 -18.82 -12.83
CA ALA A 362 4.08 -18.61 -13.97
C ALA A 362 3.94 -19.93 -14.75
N SER A 363 2.71 -20.39 -14.97
CA SER A 363 2.44 -21.68 -15.60
C SER A 363 2.45 -21.64 -17.13
N GLY A 364 2.96 -20.56 -17.76
CA GLY A 364 2.94 -20.38 -19.22
C GLY A 364 1.54 -20.19 -19.82
N SER A 365 0.47 -20.33 -19.02
CA SER A 365 -0.94 -20.26 -19.39
C SER A 365 -1.62 -19.06 -18.71
N ALA A 366 -1.01 -17.87 -18.78
CA ALA A 366 -1.66 -16.66 -18.27
C ALA A 366 -2.83 -16.30 -19.20
N ASP A 367 -4.04 -16.15 -18.64
CA ASP A 367 -5.21 -15.74 -19.41
C ASP A 367 -4.95 -14.39 -20.08
N GLN A 368 -5.42 -14.21 -21.32
CA GLN A 368 -5.19 -12.99 -22.11
C GLN A 368 -5.60 -11.71 -21.36
N ALA A 369 -6.66 -11.76 -20.54
CA ALA A 369 -7.12 -10.63 -19.73
C ALA A 369 -6.07 -10.18 -18.70
N SER A 370 -5.36 -11.13 -18.08
CA SER A 370 -4.34 -10.85 -17.05
C SER A 370 -3.07 -10.20 -17.61
N MET A 371 -2.83 -10.35 -18.91
CA MET A 371 -1.67 -9.82 -19.63
C MET A 371 -1.90 -8.40 -20.16
N GLN A 372 -3.14 -7.91 -20.19
CA GLN A 372 -3.45 -6.59 -20.73
C GLN A 372 -2.84 -5.49 -19.86
N SER A 373 -2.13 -4.55 -20.50
CA SER A 373 -1.64 -3.36 -19.81
C SER A 373 -2.81 -2.60 -19.18
N LEU A 374 -2.65 -2.26 -17.90
CA LEU A 374 -3.64 -1.50 -17.15
C LEU A 374 -3.31 0.00 -17.13
N PHE A 375 -2.27 0.42 -17.87
CA PHE A 375 -1.78 1.78 -17.92
C PHE A 375 -2.85 2.75 -18.42
N SER A 376 -2.83 3.95 -17.86
CA SER A 376 -3.63 5.09 -18.29
C SER A 376 -2.78 6.30 -18.02
N ALA A 377 -2.46 7.06 -19.07
CA ALA A 377 -1.66 8.27 -18.93
C ALA A 377 -2.29 9.22 -17.91
N SER A 378 -1.47 9.80 -17.05
CA SER A 378 -1.88 10.77 -16.02
C SER A 378 -3.05 10.25 -15.16
N TYR A 379 -2.93 9.03 -14.63
CA TYR A 379 -4.01 8.39 -13.86
C TYR A 379 -4.33 9.14 -12.55
N ILE A 380 -5.59 9.57 -12.40
CA ILE A 380 -6.13 10.26 -11.23
C ILE A 380 -7.21 9.35 -10.58
N TYR A 381 -7.11 9.14 -9.26
CA TYR A 381 -8.04 8.34 -8.43
C TYR A 381 -9.28 9.10 -7.98
#